data_AF-A0A5N4C6C2-F1
#
_entry.id   AF-A0A5N4C6C2-F1
#
_cell.length_a   1.000
_cell.length_b   1.000
_cell.length_c   1.000
_cell.angle_alpha   90.00
_cell.angle_beta   90.00
_cell.angle_gamma   90.00
#
_symmetry.space_group_name_H-M   'P 1'
#
loop_
_entity.id
_entity.type
_entity.pdbx_description
1 polymer ?
#
loop_
_entity_poly.entity_id
_entity_poly.type
_entity_poly.pdbx_seq_one_letter_code
_entity_poly.pdbx_strand_id
1 'polypeptide(L)'
;MHNLLPSLPPVWRCGGADLDCFVVDNNGFILISERPQEMGRFLGEVDGALVTQLLGMGVFSQVTMYDYQAMCRPASHHHSASQPLVSPLSALLTAARWLVNELLL
;
A
#
# COMPACT_ATOMS: atom_id res chain seq x y z
N MET A 1 -31.24 -23.27 -45.65
CA MET A 1 -30.19 -22.43 -46.28
C MET A 1 -29.73 -21.39 -45.25
N HIS A 2 -28.94 -21.80 -44.26
CA HIS A 2 -28.24 -20.86 -43.38
C HIS A 2 -26.80 -20.81 -43.85
N ASN A 3 -26.45 -19.71 -44.50
CA ASN A 3 -25.13 -19.48 -45.07
C ASN A 3 -24.06 -19.58 -43.99
N LEU A 4 -23.10 -20.47 -44.23
CA LEU A 4 -21.81 -20.52 -43.55
C LEU A 4 -21.02 -19.27 -43.98
N LEU A 5 -21.10 -18.20 -43.20
CA LEU A 5 -20.06 -17.17 -43.20
C LEU A 5 -18.86 -17.76 -42.43
N PRO A 6 -17.60 -17.66 -42.92
CA PRO A 6 -16.45 -18.08 -42.13
C PRO A 6 -16.47 -17.28 -40.82
N SER A 7 -16.35 -17.97 -39.70
CA SER A 7 -16.33 -17.38 -38.36
C SER A 7 -15.21 -16.34 -38.28
N LEU A 8 -15.55 -15.07 -38.46
CA LEU A 8 -14.64 -13.97 -38.15
C LEU A 8 -14.27 -14.08 -36.65
N PRO A 9 -13.01 -13.81 -36.28
CA PRO A 9 -12.62 -13.80 -34.87
C PRO A 9 -13.51 -12.82 -34.10
N PRO A 10 -13.87 -13.13 -32.84
CA PRO A 10 -14.71 -12.24 -32.04
C PRO A 10 -14.03 -10.86 -31.96
N VAL A 11 -14.78 -9.83 -32.35
CA VAL A 11 -14.32 -8.44 -32.23
C VAL A 11 -14.47 -8.04 -30.78
N TRP A 12 -13.38 -8.11 -30.04
CA TRP A 12 -13.26 -7.58 -28.69
C TRP A 12 -13.42 -6.06 -28.71
N ARG A 13 -14.41 -5.55 -27.96
CA ARG A 13 -14.67 -4.11 -27.83
C ARG A 13 -14.64 -3.75 -26.34
N CYS A 14 -13.92 -2.68 -26.02
CA CYS A 14 -14.07 -2.04 -24.73
C CYS A 14 -15.49 -1.49 -24.58
N GLY A 15 -16.09 -1.67 -23.40
CA GLY A 15 -17.50 -1.40 -23.11
C GLY A 15 -18.42 -2.63 -23.22
N GLY A 16 -17.88 -3.81 -23.53
CA GLY A 16 -18.60 -5.09 -23.46
C GLY A 16 -18.43 -5.75 -22.10
N ALA A 17 -19.42 -6.53 -21.65
CA ALA A 17 -19.41 -7.16 -20.31
C ALA A 17 -18.31 -8.24 -20.12
N ASP A 18 -17.63 -8.63 -21.19
CA ASP A 18 -16.68 -9.75 -21.18
C ASP A 18 -15.21 -9.31 -21.01
N LEU A 19 -14.92 -8.00 -21.01
CA LEU A 19 -13.56 -7.48 -20.97
C LEU A 19 -13.42 -6.31 -20.01
N ASP A 20 -12.32 -6.32 -19.26
CA ASP A 20 -11.84 -5.14 -18.55
C ASP A 20 -10.80 -4.40 -19.40
N CYS A 21 -11.08 -3.12 -19.69
CA CYS A 21 -10.22 -2.29 -20.53
C CYS A 21 -9.54 -1.17 -19.74
N PHE A 22 -8.22 -1.07 -19.91
CA PHE A 22 -7.39 -0.07 -19.25
C PHE A 22 -6.52 0.69 -20.25
N VAL A 23 -6.37 2.00 -20.05
CA VAL A 23 -5.25 2.78 -20.60
C VAL A 23 -4.28 3.04 -19.47
N VAL A 24 -3.03 2.58 -19.64
CA VAL A 24 -2.02 2.55 -18.59
C VAL A 24 -0.81 3.36 -19.06
N ASP A 25 -0.22 4.14 -18.16
CA ASP A 25 1.02 4.86 -18.46
C ASP A 25 2.26 3.96 -18.43
N ASN A 26 3.44 4.53 -18.70
CA ASN A 26 4.71 3.81 -18.69
C ASN A 26 5.20 3.44 -17.28
N ASN A 27 4.56 3.95 -16.22
CA ASN A 27 4.86 3.65 -14.82
C ASN A 27 3.88 2.59 -14.25
N GLY A 28 2.90 2.14 -15.04
CA GLY A 28 1.92 1.15 -14.63
C GLY A 28 0.70 1.71 -13.89
N PHE A 29 0.44 3.02 -13.96
CA PHE A 29 -0.76 3.65 -13.41
C PHE A 29 -1.88 3.74 -14.43
N ILE A 30 -3.11 3.49 -13.97
CA ILE A 30 -4.31 3.50 -14.81
C ILE A 30 -4.75 4.94 -15.06
N LEU A 31 -4.73 5.37 -16.32
CA LEU A 31 -5.21 6.69 -16.76
C LEU A 31 -6.70 6.67 -17.10
N ILE A 32 -7.17 5.59 -17.74
CA ILE A 32 -8.58 5.43 -18.15
C ILE A 32 -9.02 4.01 -17.81
N SER A 33 -10.16 3.88 -17.13
CA SER A 33 -10.87 2.62 -16.88
C SER A 33 -12.38 2.87 -17.01
N GLU A 34 -13.15 1.83 -17.30
CA GLU A 34 -14.61 1.85 -17.22
C GLU A 34 -15.10 2.13 -15.78
N ARG A 35 -14.31 1.71 -14.79
CA ARG A 35 -14.60 1.87 -13.36
C ARG A 35 -13.79 3.04 -12.80
N PRO A 36 -14.42 4.19 -12.46
CA PRO A 36 -13.69 5.38 -12.03
C PRO A 36 -12.83 5.20 -10.78
N GLN A 37 -13.21 4.29 -9.89
CA GLN A 37 -12.44 3.94 -8.68
C GLN A 37 -11.06 3.30 -8.96
N GLU A 38 -10.77 2.91 -10.20
CA GLU A 38 -9.49 2.33 -10.60
C GLU A 38 -8.54 3.36 -11.20
N MET A 39 -9.07 4.49 -11.69
CA MET A 39 -8.25 5.55 -12.27
C MET A 39 -7.30 6.13 -11.19
N GLY A 40 -6.03 6.29 -11.55
CA GLY A 40 -4.98 6.74 -10.65
C GLY A 40 -4.40 5.66 -9.73
N ARG A 41 -4.95 4.44 -9.72
CA ARG A 41 -4.37 3.31 -8.98
C ARG A 41 -3.27 2.64 -9.81
N PHE A 42 -2.33 2.01 -9.10
CA PHE A 42 -1.33 1.16 -9.73
C PHE A 42 -2.00 -0.10 -10.26
N LEU A 43 -1.75 -0.48 -11.51
CA LEU A 43 -2.38 -1.65 -12.15
C LEU A 43 -2.15 -2.92 -11.33
N GLY A 44 -0.98 -3.10 -10.72
CA GLY A 44 -0.69 -4.28 -9.91
C GLY A 44 -1.47 -4.36 -8.59
N GLU A 45 -2.05 -3.25 -8.13
CA GLU A 45 -2.96 -3.21 -6.98
C GLU A 45 -4.39 -3.62 -7.39
N VAL A 46 -4.75 -3.38 -8.65
CA VAL A 46 -6.06 -3.73 -9.23
C VAL A 46 -6.07 -5.17 -9.74
N ASP A 47 -5.07 -5.55 -10.53
CA ASP A 47 -4.85 -6.90 -11.06
C ASP A 47 -3.35 -7.25 -11.10
N GLY A 48 -2.88 -7.90 -10.02
CA GLY A 48 -1.49 -8.35 -9.91
C GLY A 48 -1.13 -9.51 -10.86
N ALA A 49 -2.10 -10.32 -11.28
CA ALA A 49 -1.85 -11.43 -12.19
C ALA A 49 -1.54 -10.90 -13.60
N LEU A 50 -2.31 -9.91 -14.06
CA LEU A 50 -2.06 -9.21 -15.32
C LEU A 50 -0.69 -8.55 -15.34
N VAL A 51 -0.30 -7.82 -14.28
CA VAL A 51 1.05 -7.21 -14.20
C VAL A 51 2.15 -8.28 -14.24
N THR A 52 1.97 -9.40 -13.54
CA THR A 52 2.93 -10.52 -13.57
C THR A 52 3.11 -11.07 -14.98
N GLN A 53 2.01 -11.21 -15.74
CA GLN A 53 2.07 -11.63 -17.13
C GLN A 53 2.76 -10.58 -18.02
N LEU A 54 2.45 -9.30 -17.84
CA LEU A 54 3.08 -8.21 -18.61
C LEU A 54 4.59 -8.11 -18.37
N LEU A 55 5.03 -8.37 -17.14
CA LEU A 55 6.45 -8.53 -16.80
C LEU A 55 7.06 -9.74 -17.53
N GLY A 56 6.37 -10.89 -17.50
CA GLY A 56 6.81 -12.11 -18.19
C GLY A 56 6.90 -11.97 -19.71
N MET A 57 6.05 -11.13 -20.32
CA MET A 57 6.08 -10.82 -21.75
C MET A 57 7.11 -9.73 -22.11
N GLY A 58 7.75 -9.09 -21.12
CA GLY A 58 8.71 -8.01 -21.34
C GLY A 58 8.09 -6.67 -21.76
N VAL A 59 6.79 -6.48 -21.53
CA VAL A 59 6.11 -5.19 -21.77
C VAL A 59 6.50 -4.18 -20.70
N PHE A 60 6.65 -4.64 -19.46
CA PHE A 60 7.17 -3.86 -18.34
C PHE A 60 8.42 -4.51 -17.76
N SER A 61 9.19 -3.71 -17.01
CA SER A 61 10.32 -4.18 -16.22
C SER A 61 10.16 -3.77 -14.77
N GLN A 62 10.49 -4.66 -13.84
CA GLN A 62 10.42 -4.37 -12.42
C GLN A 62 11.67 -3.61 -11.97
N VAL A 63 11.47 -2.40 -11.44
CA VAL A 63 12.54 -1.58 -10.86
C VAL A 63 12.19 -1.27 -9.41
N THR A 64 13.07 -1.64 -8.48
CA THR A 64 12.90 -1.34 -7.06
C THR A 64 13.50 0.03 -6.73
N MET A 65 12.66 0.93 -6.21
CA MET A 65 13.07 2.25 -5.71
C MET A 65 12.95 2.30 -4.19
N TYR A 66 13.90 2.97 -3.54
CA TYR A 66 13.88 3.21 -2.09
C TYR A 66 13.73 4.70 -1.81
N ASP A 67 12.70 5.08 -1.06
CA ASP A 67 12.56 6.42 -0.50
C ASP A 67 13.16 6.45 0.91
N TYR A 68 14.35 7.04 1.03
CA TYR A 68 15.05 7.19 2.31
C TYR A 68 14.48 8.30 3.20
N GLN A 69 13.53 9.09 2.70
CA GLN A 69 12.91 10.21 3.41
C GLN A 69 11.46 9.90 3.84
N ALA A 70 10.94 8.71 3.50
CA ALA A 70 9.62 8.28 3.91
C ALA A 70 9.52 8.13 5.44
N MET A 71 8.38 8.55 6.00
CA MET A 71 8.03 8.31 7.40
C MET A 71 6.98 7.20 7.50
N CYS A 72 7.25 6.15 8.28
CA CYS A 72 6.29 5.09 8.56
C CYS A 72 5.78 5.20 10.00
N ARG A 73 4.54 4.75 10.25
CA ARG A 73 4.06 4.57 11.61
C ARG A 73 4.87 3.45 12.28
N PRO A 74 5.42 3.67 13.49
CA PRO A 74 6.11 2.60 14.20
C PRO A 74 5.10 1.49 14.55
N ALA A 75 5.52 0.23 14.39
CA ALA A 75 4.78 -0.91 14.93
C ALA A 75 4.83 -0.79 16.46
N SER A 76 3.67 -0.60 17.07
CA SER A 76 3.50 -0.12 18.44
C SER A 76 4.33 -0.86 19.51
N HIS A 77 4.92 -0.10 20.42
CA HIS A 77 4.54 -0.11 21.84
C HIS A 77 4.55 1.36 22.31
N HIS A 78 3.37 1.92 22.56
CA HIS A 78 3.09 3.32 22.98
C HIS A 78 2.97 4.38 21.86
N HIS A 79 1.80 5.04 21.83
CA HIS A 79 1.43 6.10 20.88
C HIS A 79 2.07 7.46 21.17
N SER A 80 3.02 7.54 22.09
CA SER A 80 3.53 8.81 22.58
C SER A 80 4.96 8.66 23.07
N ALA A 81 5.81 9.64 22.72
CA ALA A 81 7.11 9.86 23.35
C ALA A 81 6.98 10.43 24.78
N SER A 82 5.76 10.59 25.29
CA SER A 82 5.48 11.01 26.65
C SER A 82 5.84 9.88 27.61
N GLN A 83 6.73 10.17 28.55
CA GLN A 83 6.91 9.29 29.70
C GLN A 83 5.59 9.20 30.47
N PRO A 84 5.13 8.00 30.87
CA PRO A 84 3.97 7.89 31.74
C PRO A 84 4.24 8.69 33.02
N LEU A 85 3.23 9.42 33.51
CA LEU A 85 3.38 10.15 34.76
C LEU A 85 3.76 9.15 35.86
N VAL A 86 4.92 9.38 36.47
CA VAL A 86 5.37 8.64 37.64
C VAL A 86 4.34 8.82 38.74
N SER A 87 3.90 7.74 39.37
CA SER A 87 2.90 7.79 40.44
C SER A 87 3.35 8.75 41.56
N PRO A 88 2.44 9.56 42.13
CA PRO A 88 2.78 10.43 43.27
C PRO A 88 3.44 9.66 44.42
N LEU A 89 3.03 8.40 44.63
CA LEU A 89 3.63 7.50 45.62
C LEU A 89 5.10 7.19 45.34
N SER A 90 5.47 6.95 44.08
CA SER A 90 6.88 6.71 43.72
C SER A 90 7.74 7.96 43.89
N ALA A 91 7.21 9.15 43.60
CA ALA A 91 7.93 10.40 43.86
C ALA A 91 8.20 10.60 45.36
N LEU A 92 7.17 10.37 46.19
CA LEU A 92 7.29 10.43 47.66
C LEU A 92 8.29 9.40 48.21
N LEU A 93 8.26 8.16 47.72
CA LEU A 93 9.21 7.13 48.14
C LEU A 93 10.65 7.46 47.74
N THR A 94 10.85 8.09 46.57
CA THR A 94 12.17 8.51 46.10
C THR A 94 12.70 9.66 46.97
N ALA A 95 11.85 10.64 47.29
CA ALA A 95 12.19 11.73 48.19
C ALA A 95 12.49 11.22 49.63
N ALA A 96 11.69 10.28 50.13
CA ALA A 96 11.92 9.66 51.43
C ALA A 96 13.24 8.89 51.46
N ARG A 97 13.55 8.12 50.41
CA ARG A 97 14.85 7.42 50.28
C ARG A 97 16.03 8.40 50.26
N TRP A 98 15.91 9.49 49.50
CA TRP A 98 16.94 10.53 49.50
C TRP A 98 17.16 11.12 50.89
N LEU A 99 16.08 11.43 51.60
CA LEU A 99 16.14 12.05 52.92
C LEU A 99 16.73 11.10 53.97
N VAL A 100 16.41 9.81 53.89
CA VAL A 100 17.03 8.78 54.73
C VAL A 100 18.52 8.64 54.44
N ASN A 101 18.91 8.69 53.17
CA ASN A 101 20.32 8.62 52.79
C ASN A 101 21.12 9.80 53.37
N GLU A 102 20.57 11.01 53.34
CA GLU A 102 21.25 12.21 53.86
C GLU A 102 21.28 12.34 55.39
N LEU A 103 20.46 11.54 56.09
CA LEU A 103 20.39 11.52 57.55
C LEU A 103 21.13 10.33 58.17
N LEU A 104 21.34 9.24 57.41
CA LEU A 104 21.97 8.01 57.89
C LEU A 104 23.36 7.73 57.28
N LEU A 105 23.74 8.40 56.19
CA LEU A 105 25.11 8.49 55.66
C LEU A 105 25.62 9.93 55.81
#